data_AF-A0A1Q3B1W1-F1
#
_entry.id   AF-A0A1Q3B1W1-F1
#
_cell.length_a   1.000
_cell.length_b   1.000
_cell.length_c   1.000
_cell.angle_alpha   90.00
_cell.angle_beta   90.00
_cell.angle_gamma   90.00
#
_symmetry.space_group_name_H-M   'P 1'
#
loop_
_entity.id
_entity.type
_entity.pdbx_description
1 polymer ?
#
loop_
_entity_poly.entity_id
_entity_poly.type
_entity_poly.pdbx_seq_one_letter_code
_entity_poly.pdbx_strand_id
1 'polypeptide(L)'
;TLTKLRFSRNAFTNLEREKFENLLQGDEFYRIRLPSNVLSPPGRDYIISSVKARCLPREGLDEHFVIHTEGVNILAVNYGAPGACAYPRQLKLPAKWSFNSHTVLKNSEQAPRTPVFAEEIVGVENPEGEVVMPPERSFWAKYWMYLIPLGLIVMNAVTQAMNIPEEQTAGQPGSQTQQSAMQRGQSPAVRRR
;
A
#
# COMPACT_ATOMS: atom_id res chain seq x y z
N THR A 1 28.46 -2.78 -9.10
CA THR A 1 27.13 -2.15 -8.98
C THR A 1 27.31 -0.64 -8.90
N LEU A 2 26.47 0.15 -9.58
CA LEU A 2 26.60 1.61 -9.59
C LEU A 2 25.93 2.17 -8.32
N THR A 3 26.72 2.53 -7.31
CA THR A 3 26.22 2.89 -5.98
C THR A 3 26.15 4.40 -5.75
N LYS A 4 26.84 5.20 -6.57
CA LYS A 4 26.93 6.65 -6.40
C LYS A 4 26.93 7.36 -7.75
N LEU A 5 25.98 8.27 -7.93
CA LEU A 5 25.96 9.21 -9.04
C LEU A 5 26.33 10.61 -8.54
N ARG A 6 27.17 11.31 -9.30
CA ARG A 6 27.44 12.72 -9.09
C ARG A 6 26.74 13.50 -10.20
N PHE A 7 25.84 14.37 -9.81
CA PHE A 7 25.11 15.23 -10.72
C PHE A 7 25.70 16.65 -10.69
N SER A 8 25.79 17.30 -11.85
CA SER A 8 26.20 18.69 -11.99
C SER A 8 25.43 19.34 -13.12
N ARG A 9 25.00 20.58 -12.91
CA ARG A 9 24.28 21.41 -13.88
C ARG A 9 25.05 22.71 -14.06
N ASN A 10 25.12 23.17 -15.31
CA ASN A 10 25.65 24.49 -15.64
C ASN A 10 24.59 25.55 -15.39
N ALA A 11 25.03 26.79 -15.17
CA ALA A 11 24.14 27.95 -15.13
C ALA A 11 23.61 28.26 -16.53
N PHE A 12 22.44 28.89 -16.60
CA PHE A 12 21.84 29.26 -17.88
C PHE A 12 22.63 30.37 -18.58
N THR A 13 22.84 30.22 -19.88
CA THR A 13 23.26 31.28 -20.77
C THR A 13 22.08 32.20 -21.12
N ASN A 14 22.34 33.44 -21.57
CA ASN A 14 21.28 34.40 -21.92
C ASN A 14 20.30 33.85 -22.98
N LEU A 15 20.81 33.10 -23.97
CA LEU A 15 19.98 32.46 -24.99
C LEU A 15 19.09 31.35 -24.43
N GLU A 16 19.59 30.57 -23.47
CA GLU A 16 18.79 29.52 -22.83
C GLU A 16 17.71 30.10 -21.92
N ARG A 17 17.96 31.28 -21.31
CA ARG A 17 16.97 32.00 -20.52
C ARG A 17 15.78 32.40 -21.39
N GLU A 18 16.02 33.04 -22.53
CA GLU A 18 14.97 33.43 -23.47
C GLU A 18 14.18 32.22 -23.98
N LYS A 19 14.86 31.13 -24.33
CA LYS A 19 14.19 29.88 -24.72
C LYS A 19 13.33 29.31 -23.60
N PHE A 20 13.79 29.37 -22.36
CA PHE A 20 13.03 28.90 -21.21
C PHE A 20 11.82 29.80 -20.93
N GLU A 21 11.95 31.11 -21.08
CA GLU A 21 10.83 32.05 -20.97
C GLU A 21 9.75 31.76 -22.02
N ASN A 22 10.13 31.45 -23.26
CA ASN A 22 9.18 31.05 -24.29
C ASN A 22 8.42 29.77 -23.91
N LEU A 23 9.11 28.77 -23.33
CA LEU A 23 8.45 27.56 -22.80
C LEU A 23 7.47 27.89 -21.67
N LEU A 24 7.81 28.84 -20.80
CA LEU A 24 6.94 29.28 -19.71
C LEU A 24 5.71 30.01 -20.26
N GLN A 25 5.86 30.90 -21.24
CA GLN A 25 4.75 31.60 -21.87
C GLN A 25 3.74 30.62 -22.49
N GLY A 26 4.23 29.63 -23.24
CA GLY A 26 3.39 28.60 -23.87
C GLY A 26 2.92 27.47 -22.95
N ASP A 27 3.35 27.44 -21.69
CA ASP A 27 3.15 26.28 -20.79
C ASP A 27 3.53 24.95 -21.46
N GLU A 28 4.66 24.97 -22.16
CA GLU A 28 5.16 23.85 -22.93
C GLU A 28 5.92 22.85 -22.04
N PHE A 29 6.39 21.76 -22.64
CA PHE A 29 7.13 20.74 -21.93
C PHE A 29 8.62 21.04 -21.93
N TYR A 30 9.21 21.13 -20.75
CA TYR A 30 10.66 21.01 -20.58
C TYR A 30 11.03 19.52 -20.60
N ARG A 31 11.86 19.14 -21.57
CA ARG A 31 12.20 17.73 -21.86
C ARG A 31 13.66 17.48 -21.50
N ILE A 32 13.92 16.38 -20.82
CA ILE A 32 15.26 15.89 -20.54
C ILE A 32 15.54 14.63 -21.36
N ARG A 33 16.82 14.38 -21.62
CA ARG A 33 17.30 13.19 -22.33
C ARG A 33 18.51 12.64 -21.59
N LEU A 34 18.46 11.35 -21.24
CA LEU A 34 19.56 10.63 -20.61
C LEU A 34 19.96 9.42 -21.47
N PRO A 35 21.25 9.07 -21.54
CA PRO A 35 21.67 7.84 -22.22
C PRO A 35 21.13 6.61 -21.48
N SER A 36 20.76 5.56 -22.21
CA SER A 36 20.28 4.31 -21.61
C SER A 36 21.36 3.51 -20.88
N ASN A 37 22.65 3.75 -21.19
CA ASN A 37 23.78 3.13 -20.51
C ASN A 37 24.82 4.19 -20.10
N VAL A 38 25.34 4.08 -18.88
CA VAL A 38 26.24 5.08 -18.28
C VAL A 38 27.71 4.88 -18.68
N LEU A 39 28.13 3.65 -18.98
CA LEU A 39 29.52 3.31 -19.33
C LEU A 39 29.79 3.41 -20.83
N SER A 40 28.86 2.90 -21.63
CA SER A 40 28.92 2.90 -23.09
C SER A 40 27.62 3.51 -23.59
N PRO A 41 27.46 4.85 -23.60
CA PRO A 41 26.25 5.47 -24.06
C PRO A 41 25.99 5.05 -25.52
N PRO A 42 24.95 4.24 -25.79
CA PRO A 42 24.63 3.89 -27.17
C PRO A 42 24.24 5.18 -27.86
N GLY A 43 24.87 5.50 -28.99
CA GLY A 43 24.68 6.80 -29.67
C GLY A 43 23.26 7.07 -30.16
N ARG A 44 22.30 6.15 -29.96
CA ARG A 44 20.91 6.24 -30.41
C ARG A 44 19.86 5.98 -29.34
N ASP A 45 20.18 5.31 -28.24
CA ASP A 45 19.17 4.94 -27.24
C ASP A 45 19.18 5.91 -26.06
N TYR A 46 18.07 6.61 -25.91
CA TYR A 46 17.88 7.59 -24.86
C TYR A 46 16.56 7.38 -24.15
N ILE A 47 16.60 7.64 -22.85
CA ILE A 47 15.41 7.71 -22.02
C ILE A 47 15.05 9.19 -21.89
N ILE A 48 13.79 9.50 -22.22
CA ILE A 48 13.26 10.85 -22.25
C ILE A 48 12.20 10.97 -21.17
N SER A 49 12.23 12.07 -20.44
CA SER A 49 11.16 12.45 -19.51
C SER A 49 10.88 13.94 -19.68
N SER A 50 9.69 14.37 -19.30
CA SER A 50 9.25 15.74 -19.54
C SER A 50 8.28 16.22 -18.48
N VAL A 51 8.40 17.49 -18.12
CA VAL A 51 7.50 18.17 -17.19
C VAL A 51 7.02 19.48 -17.83
N LYS A 52 5.86 19.96 -17.42
CA LYS A 52 5.37 21.27 -17.81
C LYS A 52 6.28 22.37 -17.25
N ALA A 53 6.72 23.29 -18.10
CA ALA A 53 7.74 24.28 -17.76
C ALA A 53 7.31 25.15 -16.56
N ARG A 54 6.02 25.54 -16.50
CA ARG A 54 5.47 26.34 -15.38
C ARG A 54 5.47 25.64 -14.03
N CYS A 55 5.75 24.33 -13.97
CA CYS A 55 5.89 23.61 -12.71
C CYS A 55 7.24 23.84 -12.04
N LEU A 56 8.26 24.16 -12.82
CA LEU A 56 9.64 24.29 -12.33
C LEU A 56 9.88 25.56 -11.49
N PRO A 57 9.44 26.79 -11.88
CA PRO A 57 9.88 28.04 -11.25
C PRO A 57 9.18 28.42 -9.92
N ARG A 58 8.48 27.49 -9.24
CA ARG A 58 7.58 27.83 -8.12
C ARG A 58 8.30 28.40 -6.89
N GLU A 59 9.37 27.74 -6.42
CA GLU A 59 10.19 28.19 -5.28
C GLU A 59 11.64 28.53 -5.67
N GLY A 60 11.91 28.48 -6.97
CA GLY A 60 13.25 28.43 -7.54
C GLY A 60 13.20 27.55 -8.79
N LEU A 61 14.33 27.26 -9.41
CA LEU A 61 14.41 26.22 -10.44
C LEU A 61 14.74 24.88 -9.76
N ASP A 62 13.86 24.43 -8.88
CA ASP A 62 14.04 23.18 -8.14
C ASP A 62 13.55 22.02 -8.97
N GLU A 63 14.43 21.06 -9.23
CA GLU A 63 14.13 19.88 -10.02
C GLU A 63 14.48 18.60 -9.25
N HIS A 64 13.70 17.55 -9.51
CA HIS A 64 13.83 16.26 -8.89
C HIS A 64 13.99 15.17 -9.95
N PHE A 65 15.06 14.39 -9.84
CA PHE A 65 15.32 13.23 -10.69
C PHE A 65 15.20 11.96 -9.86
N VAL A 66 14.37 11.03 -10.31
CA VAL A 66 14.40 9.65 -9.82
C VAL A 66 14.83 8.75 -10.96
N ILE A 67 16.05 8.22 -10.87
CA ILE A 67 16.65 7.38 -11.90
C ILE A 67 16.54 5.93 -11.42
N HIS A 68 15.91 5.09 -12.23
CA HIS A 68 15.81 3.64 -11.98
C HIS A 68 16.85 2.93 -12.84
N THR A 69 17.69 2.14 -12.19
CA THR A 69 18.82 1.48 -12.84
C THR A 69 18.89 0.00 -12.50
N GLU A 70 19.40 -0.77 -13.45
CA GLU A 70 19.78 -2.17 -13.27
C GLU A 70 21.22 -2.33 -13.76
N GLY A 71 22.13 -2.59 -12.82
CA GLY A 71 23.58 -2.61 -13.10
C GLY A 71 24.09 -1.25 -13.61
N VAL A 72 24.34 -1.17 -14.92
CA VAL A 72 24.87 0.03 -15.62
C VAL A 72 23.86 0.64 -16.59
N ASN A 73 22.71 -0.01 -16.75
CA ASN A 73 21.64 0.44 -17.62
C ASN A 73 20.64 1.27 -16.82
N ILE A 74 20.24 2.40 -17.37
CA ILE A 74 19.11 3.18 -16.91
C ILE A 74 17.87 2.56 -17.55
N LEU A 75 16.85 2.26 -16.75
CA LEU A 75 15.59 1.68 -17.23
C LEU A 75 14.51 2.75 -17.37
N ALA A 76 14.46 3.68 -16.42
CA ALA A 76 13.47 4.76 -16.41
C ALA A 76 14.01 5.99 -15.67
N VAL A 77 13.47 7.15 -16.04
CA VAL A 77 13.70 8.41 -15.31
C VAL A 77 12.38 9.15 -15.09
N ASN A 78 12.12 9.48 -13.83
CA ASN A 78 11.06 10.41 -13.47
C ASN A 78 11.68 11.78 -13.25
N TYR A 79 11.17 12.78 -13.96
CA TYR A 79 11.64 14.15 -13.90
C TYR A 79 10.47 15.09 -13.60
N GLY A 80 10.69 16.01 -12.66
CA GLY A 80 9.70 17.03 -12.33
C GLY A 80 10.19 18.00 -11.26
N ALA A 81 9.30 18.87 -10.80
CA ALA A 81 9.53 19.69 -9.62
C ALA A 81 9.13 18.93 -8.35
N PRO A 82 9.76 19.17 -7.19
CA PRO A 82 9.26 18.68 -5.93
C PRO A 82 7.87 19.29 -5.64
N GLY A 83 6.89 18.46 -5.31
CA GLY A 83 5.53 18.88 -4.98
C GLY A 83 4.53 18.83 -6.15
N ALA A 84 3.27 19.15 -5.83
CA ALA A 84 2.17 19.02 -6.79
C ALA A 84 2.08 20.22 -7.73
N CYS A 85 2.06 19.97 -9.03
CA CYS A 85 1.82 21.00 -10.04
C CYS A 85 0.36 21.00 -10.52
N ALA A 86 -0.53 21.49 -9.66
CA ALA A 86 -1.95 21.59 -9.99
C ALA A 86 -2.25 22.65 -11.07
N TYR A 87 -3.29 22.39 -11.85
CA TYR A 87 -3.89 23.35 -12.76
C TYR A 87 -4.85 24.27 -11.97
N PRO A 88 -4.94 25.59 -12.28
CA PRO A 88 -4.24 26.33 -13.33
C PRO A 88 -2.79 26.68 -12.98
N ARG A 89 -1.88 26.52 -13.95
CA ARG A 89 -0.45 26.83 -13.80
C ARG A 89 -0.18 28.30 -14.09
N GLN A 90 0.14 29.07 -13.06
CA GLN A 90 0.50 30.48 -13.18
C GLN A 90 1.88 30.64 -13.82
N LEU A 91 2.04 31.69 -14.63
CA LEU A 91 3.33 32.10 -15.17
C LEU A 91 4.13 32.80 -14.07
N LYS A 92 5.25 32.20 -13.67
CA LYS A 92 6.20 32.79 -12.70
C LYS A 92 7.61 32.68 -13.26
N LEU A 93 8.36 33.77 -13.22
CA LEU A 93 9.77 33.77 -13.57
C LEU A 93 10.62 33.37 -12.36
N PRO A 94 11.70 32.60 -12.56
CA PRO A 94 12.59 32.22 -11.48
C PRO A 94 13.44 33.42 -11.02
N ALA A 95 13.61 33.55 -9.70
CA ALA A 95 14.50 34.58 -9.13
C ALA A 95 15.99 34.27 -9.41
N LYS A 96 16.35 32.99 -9.51
CA LYS A 96 17.70 32.50 -9.78
C LYS A 96 17.72 31.64 -11.04
N TRP A 97 18.55 32.01 -12.00
CA TRP A 97 18.72 31.31 -13.28
C TRP A 97 19.73 30.16 -13.19
N SER A 98 19.54 29.29 -12.19
CA SER A 98 20.32 28.07 -12.00
C SER A 98 19.43 27.01 -11.41
N PHE A 99 19.49 25.79 -11.93
CA PHE A 99 18.76 24.66 -11.34
C PHE A 99 19.35 24.24 -10.00
N ASN A 100 18.48 23.94 -9.06
CA ASN A 100 18.81 23.23 -7.84
C ASN A 100 18.24 21.81 -7.95
N SER A 101 19.13 20.85 -8.18
CA SER A 101 18.76 19.52 -8.64
C SER A 101 18.92 18.50 -7.53
N HIS A 102 17.83 17.84 -7.18
CA HIS A 102 17.81 16.73 -6.23
C HIS A 102 17.71 15.41 -6.99
N THR A 103 18.68 14.53 -6.81
CA THR A 103 18.76 13.25 -7.54
C THR A 103 18.67 12.07 -6.59
N VAL A 104 17.78 11.12 -6.90
CA VAL A 104 17.63 9.85 -6.20
C VAL A 104 17.87 8.72 -7.20
N LEU A 105 18.76 7.80 -6.84
CA LEU A 105 19.04 6.59 -7.60
C LEU A 105 18.34 5.41 -6.95
N LYS A 106 17.57 4.64 -7.72
CA LYS A 106 16.94 3.40 -7.29
C LYS A 106 17.52 2.24 -8.10
N ASN A 107 18.16 1.30 -7.41
CA ASN A 107 18.68 0.08 -8.02
C ASN A 107 17.65 -1.05 -7.85
N SER A 108 17.38 -1.81 -8.93
CA SER A 108 16.50 -2.99 -8.90
C SER A 108 16.96 -4.06 -7.89
N GLU A 109 18.26 -4.18 -7.62
CA GLU A 109 18.82 -5.11 -6.63
C GLU A 109 18.42 -4.78 -5.18
N GLN A 110 17.94 -3.57 -4.91
CA GLN A 110 17.49 -3.13 -3.57
C GLN A 110 16.02 -3.44 -3.30
N ALA A 111 15.29 -4.04 -4.25
CA ALA A 111 14.00 -4.62 -3.92
C ALA A 111 14.25 -5.78 -2.94
N PRO A 112 13.62 -5.79 -1.75
CA PRO A 112 13.70 -6.93 -0.86
C PRO A 112 13.26 -8.15 -1.66
N ARG A 113 14.20 -9.04 -1.99
CA ARG A 113 13.81 -10.36 -2.46
C ARG A 113 13.00 -10.93 -1.32
N THR A 114 11.75 -11.32 -1.59
CA THR A 114 10.97 -12.10 -0.63
C THR A 114 11.92 -13.21 -0.16
N PRO A 115 12.21 -13.31 1.16
CA PRO A 115 13.04 -14.40 1.64
C PRO A 115 12.45 -15.67 1.04
N VAL A 116 13.31 -16.46 0.39
CA VAL A 116 12.91 -17.72 -0.22
C VAL A 116 12.55 -18.64 0.95
N PHE A 117 11.32 -18.54 1.44
CA PHE A 117 10.75 -19.44 2.44
C PHE A 117 10.51 -20.80 1.75
N ALA A 118 11.59 -21.52 1.46
CA ALA A 118 11.47 -22.87 0.91
C ALA A 118 12.45 -23.91 1.50
N GLU A 119 13.49 -23.53 2.27
CA GLU A 119 14.47 -24.53 2.73
C GLU A 119 14.78 -24.54 4.24
N GLU A 120 14.32 -23.58 5.04
CA GLU A 120 14.54 -23.62 6.51
C GLU A 120 13.51 -24.45 7.29
N ILE A 121 12.65 -25.23 6.61
CA ILE A 121 11.72 -26.16 7.28
C ILE A 121 12.03 -27.63 6.96
N VAL A 122 13.01 -27.95 6.10
CA VAL A 122 13.21 -29.36 5.66
C VAL A 122 14.67 -29.87 5.64
N GLY A 123 15.71 -29.05 5.80
CA GLY A 123 17.06 -29.48 5.36
C GLY A 123 18.29 -29.17 6.21
N VAL A 124 18.21 -29.10 7.54
CA VAL A 124 19.44 -29.27 8.36
C VAL A 124 19.50 -30.73 8.82
N GLU A 125 20.11 -31.55 7.96
CA GLU A 125 20.60 -32.87 8.29
C GLU A 125 21.57 -32.78 9.48
N ASN A 126 21.13 -33.16 10.67
CA ASN A 126 22.00 -33.80 11.64
C ASN A 126 21.97 -35.30 11.33
N PRO A 127 23.06 -35.92 10.85
CA PRO A 127 23.19 -37.36 10.97
C PRO A 127 23.44 -37.63 12.46
N GLU A 128 22.62 -38.48 13.06
CA GLU A 128 22.67 -38.91 14.48
C GLU A 128 21.93 -37.99 15.48
N GLY A 129 20.64 -38.26 15.66
CA GLY A 129 19.85 -37.70 16.75
C GLY A 129 18.44 -38.28 16.73
N GLU A 130 18.07 -39.01 17.77
CA GLU A 130 16.83 -39.77 17.92
C GLU A 130 15.59 -39.01 17.45
N VAL A 131 14.71 -39.76 16.78
CA VAL A 131 13.36 -39.36 16.38
C VAL A 131 12.55 -39.01 17.64
N VAL A 132 12.63 -37.76 18.08
CA VAL A 132 11.70 -37.23 19.07
C VAL A 132 10.39 -37.00 18.35
N MET A 133 9.50 -38.00 18.45
CA MET A 133 8.11 -37.89 18.03
C MET A 133 7.50 -36.62 18.64
N PRO A 134 6.77 -35.80 17.88
CA PRO A 134 6.18 -34.57 18.39
C PRO A 134 5.30 -34.93 19.60
N PRO A 135 5.39 -34.18 20.73
CA PRO A 135 4.70 -34.54 21.95
C PRO A 135 3.21 -34.71 21.66
N GLU A 136 2.70 -35.91 21.94
CA GLU A 136 1.31 -36.27 21.69
C GLU A 136 0.42 -35.26 22.42
N ARG A 137 -0.26 -34.38 21.65
CA ARG A 137 -1.13 -33.39 22.26
C ARG A 137 -2.24 -34.11 23.00
N SER A 138 -2.31 -33.86 24.32
CA SER A 138 -3.28 -34.42 25.26
C SER A 138 -4.67 -34.60 24.64
N PHE A 139 -5.31 -35.74 24.91
CA PHE A 139 -6.62 -36.13 24.36
C PHE A 139 -7.69 -35.03 24.46
N TRP A 140 -7.62 -34.16 25.47
CA TRP A 140 -8.47 -32.97 25.54
C TRP A 140 -8.28 -32.05 24.34
N ALA A 141 -7.04 -31.73 23.94
CA ALA A 141 -6.76 -30.85 22.80
C ALA A 141 -7.23 -31.42 21.46
N LYS A 142 -7.22 -32.75 21.32
CA LYS A 142 -7.67 -33.42 20.09
C LYS A 142 -9.19 -33.55 20.01
N TYR A 143 -9.86 -33.70 21.15
CA TYR A 143 -11.29 -34.03 21.20
C TYR A 143 -12.19 -32.94 21.82
N TRP A 144 -11.66 -31.80 22.30
CA TRP A 144 -12.46 -30.70 22.88
C TRP A 144 -13.57 -30.23 21.93
N MET A 145 -13.26 -30.10 20.64
CA MET A 145 -14.22 -29.69 19.61
C MET A 145 -15.39 -30.67 19.46
N TYR A 146 -15.23 -31.94 19.81
CA TYR A 146 -16.30 -32.95 19.74
C TYR A 146 -17.00 -33.13 21.08
N LEU A 147 -16.30 -32.92 22.20
CA LEU A 147 -16.88 -33.00 23.55
C LEU A 147 -17.86 -31.85 23.84
N ILE A 148 -17.60 -30.62 23.39
CA ILE A 148 -18.55 -29.49 23.57
C ILE A 148 -19.89 -29.77 22.85
N PRO A 149 -19.92 -30.09 21.54
CA PRO A 149 -21.18 -30.32 20.84
C PRO A 149 -21.93 -31.56 21.35
N LEU A 150 -21.23 -32.66 21.64
CA LEU A 150 -21.87 -33.85 22.22
C LEU A 150 -22.45 -33.56 23.60
N GLY A 151 -21.75 -32.81 24.45
CA GLY A 151 -22.25 -32.39 25.76
C GLY A 151 -23.53 -31.57 25.65
N LEU A 152 -23.62 -30.63 24.70
CA LEU A 152 -24.82 -29.81 24.48
C LEU A 152 -26.01 -30.63 23.97
N ILE A 153 -25.77 -31.58 23.07
CA ILE A 153 -26.83 -32.45 22.54
C ILE A 153 -27.39 -33.34 23.66
N VAL A 154 -26.51 -33.94 24.47
CA VAL A 154 -26.94 -34.75 25.63
C VAL A 154 -27.65 -33.91 26.67
N MET A 155 -27.16 -32.70 26.98
CA MET A 155 -27.82 -31.81 27.93
C MET A 155 -29.22 -31.41 27.44
N ASN A 156 -29.37 -31.09 26.15
CA ASN A 156 -30.67 -30.74 25.58
C ASN A 156 -31.61 -31.96 25.54
N ALA A 157 -31.09 -33.15 25.23
CA ALA A 157 -31.87 -34.39 25.25
C ALA A 157 -32.31 -34.81 26.66
N VAL A 158 -31.45 -34.69 27.67
CA VAL A 158 -31.79 -34.96 29.08
C VAL A 158 -32.77 -33.91 29.60
N THR A 159 -32.60 -32.64 29.23
CA THR A 159 -33.54 -31.56 29.59
C THR A 159 -34.89 -31.74 28.91
N GLN A 160 -34.95 -32.29 27.69
CA GLN A 160 -36.20 -32.67 27.05
C GLN A 160 -36.81 -33.94 27.65
N ALA A 161 -36.00 -34.92 28.06
CA ALA A 161 -36.46 -36.16 28.67
C ALA A 161 -36.99 -35.99 30.11
N MET A 162 -36.44 -35.03 30.87
CA MET A 162 -36.93 -34.69 32.21
C MET A 162 -38.12 -33.71 32.19
N ASN A 163 -38.57 -33.27 31.02
CA ASN A 163 -39.65 -32.30 30.85
C ASN A 163 -40.72 -32.82 29.87
N ILE A 164 -40.99 -34.13 29.90
CA ILE A 164 -42.12 -34.77 29.22
C ILE A 164 -43.33 -34.72 30.16
N PRO A 165 -44.38 -33.91 29.88
CA PRO A 165 -45.66 -34.03 30.56
C PRO A 165 -46.50 -35.12 29.87
N GLU A 166 -46.78 -36.23 30.56
CA GLU A 166 -47.88 -37.13 30.19
C GLU A 166 -49.21 -36.50 30.64
N GLU A 167 -50.15 -36.34 29.70
CA GLU A 167 -51.54 -35.99 29.99
C GLU A 167 -52.26 -37.17 30.69
N GLN A 168 -52.88 -36.89 31.84
CA GLN A 168 -54.20 -37.43 32.21
C GLN A 168 -54.88 -36.56 33.29
N THR A 169 -55.80 -35.72 32.82
CA THR A 169 -57.17 -35.53 33.32
C THR A 169 -57.42 -35.35 34.83
N ALA A 170 -57.75 -34.11 35.26
CA ALA A 170 -59.03 -33.72 35.90
C ALA A 170 -58.90 -32.42 36.73
N GLY A 171 -59.71 -31.41 36.40
CA GLY A 171 -60.10 -30.33 37.35
C GLY A 171 -59.55 -28.93 37.08
N GLN A 172 -60.23 -28.17 36.22
CA GLN A 172 -60.26 -26.68 36.20
C GLN A 172 -60.90 -26.12 37.51
N PRO A 173 -60.92 -24.79 37.82
CA PRO A 173 -60.80 -23.64 36.90
C PRO A 173 -60.00 -22.40 37.40
N GLY A 174 -59.80 -21.46 36.47
CA GLY A 174 -59.63 -20.02 36.73
C GLY A 174 -58.18 -19.55 36.64
N SER A 175 -57.80 -18.52 35.88
CA SER A 175 -58.54 -17.49 35.14
C SER A 175 -57.58 -16.76 34.20
N GLN A 176 -58.04 -16.51 32.97
CA GLN A 176 -57.89 -15.31 32.11
C GLN A 176 -56.96 -14.19 32.64
N THR A 177 -56.16 -13.45 31.86
CA THR A 177 -56.43 -12.78 30.56
C THR A 177 -55.11 -12.09 30.15
N GLN A 178 -54.57 -12.29 28.94
CA GLN A 178 -54.62 -11.37 27.80
C GLN A 178 -54.36 -9.88 28.13
N GLN A 179 -53.25 -9.33 27.60
CA GLN A 179 -53.30 -8.09 26.81
C GLN A 179 -52.02 -7.83 26.02
N SER A 180 -52.20 -7.93 24.71
CA SER A 180 -51.46 -7.26 23.64
C SER A 180 -51.62 -5.73 23.68
N ALA A 181 -50.54 -4.97 23.49
CA ALA A 181 -50.52 -3.73 22.69
C ALA A 181 -49.15 -3.01 22.72
N MET A 182 -48.84 -2.34 21.59
CA MET A 182 -47.92 -1.20 21.39
C MET A 182 -46.42 -1.52 21.29
N GLN A 183 -45.83 -1.67 20.10
CA GLN A 183 -45.68 -0.73 18.96
C GLN A 183 -44.67 0.40 19.22
N ARG A 184 -43.47 0.18 18.67
CA ARG A 184 -42.56 1.14 18.00
C ARG A 184 -43.04 2.60 17.94
N GLY A 185 -42.30 3.51 18.57
CA GLY A 185 -42.16 4.94 18.25
C GLY A 185 -40.74 5.36 18.65
N GLN A 186 -39.85 5.84 17.78
CA GLN A 186 -39.85 7.12 17.04
C GLN A 186 -40.26 8.32 17.90
N SER A 187 -39.28 9.15 18.26
CA SER A 187 -39.49 10.55 18.64
C SER A 187 -38.35 11.43 18.11
N PRO A 188 -38.66 12.58 17.47
CA PRO A 188 -37.72 13.50 16.82
C PRO A 188 -37.41 14.77 17.65
N ALA A 189 -36.29 15.43 17.35
CA ALA A 189 -35.92 16.78 17.82
C ALA A 189 -34.62 17.22 17.10
N VAL A 190 -34.37 18.41 16.53
CA VAL A 190 -35.06 19.70 16.37
C VAL A 190 -34.47 20.40 15.12
N ARG A 191 -35.32 21.22 14.49
CA ARG A 191 -35.17 22.00 13.23
C ARG A 191 -34.31 23.26 13.39
N ARG A 192 -33.37 23.50 12.47
CA ARG A 192 -32.72 24.81 12.24
C ARG A 192 -33.70 25.76 11.53
N ARG A 193 -33.75 27.01 11.98
CA ARG A 193 -34.07 28.19 11.18
C ARG A 193 -32.84 29.07 11.15
#